data_AF-A0A1J6KCS4-F1
#
_entry.id   AF-A0A1J6KCS4-F1
#
_cell.length_a   1.000
_cell.length_b   1.000
_cell.length_c   1.000
_cell.angle_alpha   90.00
_cell.angle_beta   90.00
_cell.angle_gamma   90.00
#
_symmetry.space_group_name_H-M   'P 1'
#
loop_
_entity.id
_entity.type
_entity.pdbx_description
1 polymer ?
#
loop_
_entity_poly.entity_id
_entity_poly.type
_entity_poly.pdbx_seq_one_letter_code
_entity_poly.pdbx_strand_id
1 'polypeptide(L)'
;MQDTVFDPVSLTCGHIFCYICACKGASVTIVDGLQAANPKEKCPLCREERVYEGAVRLEELNILLSRSCPEYWKERLQTERVERVRLVKEHWDNQCRAFIGV
;
A
#
# COMPACT_ATOMS: atom_id res chain seq x y z
N MET A 1 0.23 -13.91 -17.41
CA MET A 1 -0.84 -12.91 -17.23
C MET A 1 -1.52 -13.20 -15.91
N GLN A 2 -1.19 -12.41 -14.89
CA GLN A 2 -2.15 -11.93 -13.89
C GLN A 2 -1.46 -10.81 -13.09
N ASP A 3 -1.71 -9.58 -13.50
CA ASP A 3 -1.44 -8.39 -12.68
C ASP A 3 -2.52 -8.30 -11.59
N THR A 4 -2.47 -9.24 -10.64
CA THR A 4 -3.40 -9.23 -9.50
C THR A 4 -2.86 -8.32 -8.41
N VAL A 5 -3.75 -7.57 -7.78
CA VAL A 5 -3.42 -6.72 -6.64
C VAL A 5 -3.24 -7.56 -5.38
N PHE A 6 -2.19 -7.28 -4.61
CA PHE A 6 -1.87 -7.95 -3.35
C PHE A 6 -2.16 -7.03 -2.17
N ASP A 7 -2.85 -7.53 -1.14
CA ASP A 7 -3.41 -6.69 -0.06
C ASP A 7 -4.19 -5.48 -0.65
N PRO A 8 -5.24 -5.76 -1.43
CA PRO A 8 -5.96 -4.75 -2.21
C PRO A 8 -6.62 -3.70 -1.33
N VAL A 9 -6.51 -2.46 -1.78
CA VAL A 9 -7.19 -1.29 -1.21
C VAL A 9 -7.92 -0.56 -2.31
N SER A 10 -9.20 -0.24 -2.07
CA SER A 10 -9.96 0.67 -2.91
C SER A 10 -9.82 2.09 -2.39
N LEU A 11 -9.43 3.01 -3.28
CA LEU A 11 -9.52 4.45 -3.01
C LEU A 11 -10.98 4.90 -3.12
N THR A 12 -11.33 6.07 -2.58
CA THR A 12 -12.73 6.56 -2.63
C THR A 12 -13.23 6.84 -4.05
N CYS A 13 -12.31 7.07 -5.00
CA CYS A 13 -12.62 7.16 -6.44
C CYS A 13 -12.85 5.79 -7.11
N GLY A 14 -12.86 4.69 -6.36
CA GLY A 14 -13.14 3.32 -6.83
C GLY A 14 -11.93 2.56 -7.41
N HIS A 15 -10.80 3.22 -7.67
CA HIS A 15 -9.60 2.56 -8.18
C HIS A 15 -8.92 1.70 -7.10
N ILE A 16 -8.47 0.50 -7.49
CA ILE A 16 -7.90 -0.49 -6.58
C ILE A 16 -6.39 -0.63 -6.83
N PHE A 17 -5.62 -0.67 -5.75
CA PHE A 17 -4.17 -0.87 -5.78
C PHE A 17 -3.75 -1.86 -4.69
N CYS A 18 -2.53 -2.39 -4.76
CA CYS A 18 -1.89 -3.01 -3.59
C CYS A 18 -1.69 -1.95 -2.50
N TYR A 19 -1.76 -2.32 -1.21
CA TYR A 19 -1.54 -1.38 -0.10
C TYR A 19 -0.19 -0.62 -0.22
N ILE A 20 0.91 -1.32 -0.50
CA ILE A 20 2.23 -0.67 -0.66
C ILE A 20 2.24 0.30 -1.85
N CYS A 21 1.60 -0.08 -2.97
CA CYS A 21 1.48 0.78 -4.14
C CYS A 21 0.65 2.03 -3.84
N ALA A 22 -0.45 1.88 -3.09
CA ALA A 22 -1.27 3.00 -2.65
C ALA A 22 -0.45 3.94 -1.75
N CYS A 23 0.28 3.42 -0.76
CA CYS A 23 1.13 4.24 0.12
C CYS A 23 2.18 5.01 -0.67
N LYS A 24 2.84 4.35 -1.63
CA LYS A 24 3.81 5.01 -2.52
C LYS A 24 3.17 6.11 -3.37
N GLY A 25 1.97 5.87 -3.91
CA GLY A 25 1.22 6.87 -4.68
C GLY A 25 0.74 8.06 -3.84
N ALA A 26 0.46 7.83 -2.56
CA ALA A 26 0.09 8.85 -1.58
C ALA A 26 1.30 9.55 -0.94
N SER A 27 2.53 9.22 -1.34
CA SER A 27 3.76 9.75 -0.75
C SER A 27 3.84 9.59 0.78
N VAL A 28 3.29 8.49 1.31
CA VAL A 28 3.33 8.14 2.73
C VAL A 28 4.07 6.82 2.95
N THR A 29 4.57 6.61 4.15
CA THR A 29 5.13 5.30 4.51
C THR A 29 4.01 4.30 4.81
N ILE A 30 4.33 3.01 4.72
CA ILE A 30 3.37 1.94 5.07
C ILE A 30 3.03 1.93 6.57
N VAL A 31 3.85 2.59 7.40
CA VAL A 31 3.68 2.74 8.85
C VAL A 31 2.69 3.87 9.17
N ASP A 32 2.84 5.02 8.50
CA ASP A 32 1.91 6.16 8.67
C ASP A 32 0.51 5.84 8.12
N GLY A 33 0.48 5.06 7.04
CA GLY A 33 -0.73 4.61 6.38
C GLY A 33 -1.39 5.68 5.51
N LEU A 34 -2.41 5.25 4.76
CA LEU A 34 -3.08 6.11 3.76
C LEU A 34 -3.84 7.29 4.37
N GLN A 35 -4.27 7.18 5.63
CA GLN A 35 -4.90 8.30 6.34
C GLN A 35 -3.97 9.51 6.53
N ALA A 36 -2.64 9.31 6.48
CA ALA A 36 -1.66 10.39 6.60
C ALA A 36 -1.38 11.12 5.29
N ALA A 37 -2.02 10.70 4.19
CA ALA A 37 -1.80 11.29 2.87
C ALA A 37 -2.21 12.76 2.84
N ASN A 38 -1.43 13.59 2.13
CA ASN A 38 -1.84 14.98 1.90
C ASN A 38 -3.12 14.99 1.04
N PRO A 39 -4.16 15.78 1.39
CA PRO A 39 -5.39 15.88 0.60
C PRO A 39 -5.19 16.26 -0.88
N LYS A 40 -4.03 16.87 -1.23
CA LYS A 40 -3.64 17.23 -2.60
C LYS A 40 -3.07 16.06 -3.41
N GLU A 41 -2.71 14.95 -2.76
CA GLU A 41 -2.27 13.75 -3.48
C GLU A 41 -3.41 13.20 -4.32
N LYS A 42 -3.05 12.77 -5.53
CA LYS A 42 -4.00 12.41 -6.58
C LYS A 42 -3.97 10.91 -6.85
N CYS A 43 -5.13 10.34 -7.16
CA CYS A 43 -5.19 8.98 -7.69
C CYS A 43 -4.22 8.84 -8.88
N PRO A 44 -3.32 7.83 -8.91
CA PRO A 44 -2.42 7.60 -10.03
C PRO A 44 -3.13 7.30 -11.37
N LEU A 45 -4.40 6.88 -11.30
CA LEU A 45 -5.20 6.51 -12.47
C LEU A 45 -6.13 7.65 -12.93
N CYS A 46 -7.06 8.12 -12.09
CA CYS A 46 -8.03 9.15 -12.49
C CYS A 46 -7.65 10.59 -12.11
N ARG A 47 -6.55 10.78 -11.36
CA ARG A 47 -6.06 12.10 -10.92
C ARG A 47 -7.01 12.87 -9.99
N GLU A 48 -8.06 12.24 -9.48
CA GLU A 48 -8.94 12.81 -8.46
C GLU A 48 -8.18 13.02 -7.13
N GLU A 49 -8.45 14.14 -6.46
CA GLU A 49 -7.84 14.53 -5.17
C GLU A 49 -8.63 13.96 -3.99
N ARG A 50 -8.03 13.93 -2.79
CA ARG A 50 -8.68 13.46 -1.54
C ARG A 50 -9.16 12.01 -1.58
N VAL A 51 -8.53 11.18 -2.40
CA VAL A 51 -8.97 9.80 -2.63
C VAL A 51 -8.47 8.79 -1.58
N TYR A 52 -7.50 9.18 -0.75
CA TYR A 52 -6.77 8.29 0.16
C TYR A 52 -7.34 8.22 1.58
N GLU A 53 -7.92 9.30 2.09
CA GLU A 53 -8.40 9.40 3.49
C GLU A 53 -9.47 8.35 3.82
N GLY A 54 -10.35 8.06 2.86
CA GLY A 54 -11.41 7.06 3.00
C GLY A 54 -11.09 5.72 2.32
N ALA A 55 -9.82 5.41 2.07
CA ALA A 55 -9.44 4.18 1.39
C ALA A 55 -9.77 2.94 2.23
N VAL A 56 -10.32 1.90 1.60
CA VAL A 56 -10.82 0.69 2.28
C VAL A 56 -10.02 -0.54 1.85
N ARG A 57 -9.52 -1.31 2.83
CA ARG A 57 -8.90 -2.61 2.59
C ARG A 57 -9.97 -3.62 2.18
N LEU A 58 -9.75 -4.31 1.07
CA LEU A 58 -10.69 -5.28 0.50
C LEU A 58 -10.32 -6.71 0.94
N GLU A 59 -10.62 -7.06 2.19
CA GLU A 59 -10.16 -8.30 2.81
C GLU A 59 -10.74 -9.55 2.12
N GLU A 60 -12.02 -9.52 1.77
CA GLU A 60 -12.69 -10.61 1.07
C GLU A 60 -12.10 -10.84 -0.32
N LEU A 61 -11.75 -9.76 -1.03
CA LEU A 61 -11.06 -9.84 -2.32
C LEU A 61 -9.67 -10.46 -2.14
N ASN A 62 -8.93 -10.06 -1.11
CA ASN A 62 -7.62 -10.63 -0.79
C ASN A 62 -7.71 -12.14 -0.52
N ILE A 63 -8.72 -12.58 0.22
CA ILE A 63 -8.99 -14.01 0.49
C ILE A 63 -9.32 -14.74 -0.82
N LEU A 64 -10.19 -14.17 -1.65
CA LEU A 64 -10.58 -14.77 -2.93
C LEU A 64 -9.37 -14.96 -3.84
N LEU A 65 -8.57 -13.92 -4.04
CA LEU A 65 -7.36 -13.95 -4.87
C LEU A 65 -6.35 -14.98 -4.37
N SER A 66 -6.18 -15.11 -3.04
CA SER A 66 -5.29 -16.11 -2.45
C SER A 66 -5.69 -17.56 -2.77
N ARG A 67 -6.99 -17.81 -2.96
CA ARG A 67 -7.53 -19.14 -3.30
C ARG A 67 -7.52 -19.40 -4.80
N SER A 68 -7.66 -18.36 -5.63
CA SER A 68 -7.68 -18.49 -7.09
C SER A 68 -6.32 -18.86 -7.67
N CYS A 69 -5.21 -18.38 -7.10
CA CYS A 69 -3.85 -18.65 -7.60
C CYS A 69 -2.85 -18.94 -6.47
N PRO A 70 -2.96 -20.10 -5.79
CA PRO A 70 -2.27 -20.35 -4.52
C PRO A 70 -0.74 -20.32 -4.61
N GLU A 71 -0.13 -20.93 -5.63
CA GLU A 71 1.33 -20.99 -5.75
C GLU A 71 1.94 -19.61 -6.03
N TYR A 72 1.39 -18.87 -7.00
CA TYR A 72 1.78 -17.48 -7.25
C TYR A 72 1.59 -16.61 -6.00
N TRP A 73 0.45 -16.78 -5.30
CA TRP A 73 0.16 -16.01 -4.10
C TRP A 73 1.15 -16.28 -2.97
N LYS A 74 1.56 -17.54 -2.83
CA LYS A 74 2.56 -17.97 -1.84
C LYS A 74 3.93 -17.35 -2.12
N GLU A 75 4.36 -17.33 -3.37
CA GLU A 75 5.60 -16.65 -3.78
C GLU A 75 5.51 -15.14 -3.51
N ARG A 76 4.41 -14.51 -3.94
CA ARG A 76 4.21 -13.07 -3.77
C ARG A 76 4.19 -12.67 -2.30
N LEU A 77 3.57 -13.48 -1.43
CA LEU A 77 3.53 -13.25 0.01
C LEU A 77 4.93 -13.16 0.63
N GLN A 78 5.89 -13.97 0.17
CA GLN A 78 7.27 -13.88 0.67
C GLN A 78 7.93 -12.57 0.27
N THR A 79 7.82 -12.19 -1.00
CA THR A 79 8.41 -10.93 -1.51
C THR A 79 7.82 -9.71 -0.81
N GLU A 80 6.48 -9.66 -0.69
CA GLU A 80 5.77 -8.56 -0.02
C GLU A 80 6.13 -8.48 1.47
N ARG A 81 6.32 -9.62 2.15
CA ARG A 81 6.75 -9.65 3.55
C ARG A 81 8.16 -9.08 3.73
N VAL A 82 9.11 -9.48 2.88
CA VAL A 82 10.47 -8.94 2.90
C VAL A 82 10.45 -7.43 2.68
N GLU A 83 9.66 -6.97 1.71
CA GLU A 83 9.55 -5.56 1.39
C GLU A 83 8.92 -4.75 2.52
N ARG A 84 7.87 -5.25 3.18
CA ARG A 84 7.29 -4.59 4.36
C ARG A 84 8.30 -4.43 5.49
N VAL A 85 9.07 -5.48 5.79
CA VAL A 85 10.10 -5.40 6.85
C VAL A 85 11.15 -4.34 6.50
N ARG A 86 11.59 -4.29 5.24
CA ARG A 86 12.52 -3.28 4.74
C ARG A 86 11.95 -1.86 4.92
N LEU A 87 10.74 -1.62 4.47
CA LEU A 87 10.08 -0.30 4.54
C LEU A 87 9.82 0.15 5.98
N VAL A 88 9.43 -0.76 6.90
CA VAL A 88 9.27 -0.44 8.33
C VAL A 88 10.62 -0.05 8.94
N LYS A 89 11.68 -0.78 8.63
CA LYS A 89 13.03 -0.44 9.11
C LYS A 89 13.47 0.93 8.60
N GLU A 90 13.29 1.21 7.31
CA GLU A 90 13.62 2.50 6.72
C GLU A 90 12.84 3.66 7.36
N HIS A 91 11.55 3.47 7.65
CA HIS A 91 10.75 4.45 8.37
C HIS A 91 11.37 4.79 9.73
N TRP A 92 11.67 3.78 10.56
CA TRP A 92 12.24 4.02 11.89
C TRP A 92 13.66 4.57 11.85
N ASP A 93 14.50 4.11 10.92
CA ASP A 93 15.85 4.64 10.72
C ASP A 93 15.80 6.14 10.33
N ASN A 94 14.84 6.53 9.48
CA ASN A 94 14.61 7.93 9.11
C ASN A 94 14.10 8.77 10.30
N GLN A 95 13.16 8.24 11.09
CA GLN A 95 12.67 8.90 12.30
C GLN A 95 13.79 9.11 13.33
N CYS A 96 14.63 8.10 13.56
CA CYS A 96 15.80 8.21 14.44
C CYS A 96 16.79 9.26 13.94
N ARG A 97 17.09 9.31 12.63
CA ARG A 97 17.95 10.33 12.02
C ARG A 97 17.39 11.74 12.21
N ALA A 98 16.10 11.92 11.92
CA ALA A 98 15.42 13.21 12.10
C ALA A 98 15.44 13.68 13.56
N PHE A 99 15.32 12.75 14.52
CA PHE A 99 15.38 13.06 15.96
C PHE A 99 16.80 13.42 16.43
N ILE A 100 17.83 12.70 15.96
CA ILE A 100 19.22 12.91 16.34
C ILE A 100 19.84 14.11 15.59
N GLY A 101 19.24 14.54 14.47
CA GLY A 101 19.72 15.67 13.66
C GLY A 101 20.92 15.33 12.78
N VAL A 102 21.06 14.07 12.36
CA VAL A 102 22.12 13.57 11.47
C VAL A 102 21.55 13.15 10.12
#